data_AF-A0A4R5E054-F1
#
_entry.id   AF-A0A4R5E054-F1
#
_cell.length_a   1.000
_cell.length_b   1.000
_cell.length_c   1.000
_cell.angle_alpha   90.00
_cell.angle_beta   90.00
_cell.angle_gamma   90.00
#
_symmetry.space_group_name_H-M   'P 1'
#
loop_
_entity.id
_entity.type
_entity.pdbx_description
1 polymer ?
#
loop_
_entity_poly.entity_id
_entity_poly.type
_entity_poly.pdbx_seq_one_letter_code
_entity_poly.pdbx_strand_id
1 'polypeptide(L)'
;RVGIAAVNGPAAVVVSGDEAAVAEIEAQAQVRTRRLRVSHAFHSPLMEPMLAEFAQAIDGIAFQEPSLAIVSNVTGRLAEAGQLTDPAYWVEHVRGAVRFA
;
A
#
# COMPACT_ATOMS: atom_id res chain seq x y z
N ARG A 1 0.79 -14.10 -3.34
CA ARG A 1 2.26 -14.07 -3.56
C ARG A 1 2.74 -12.66 -3.89
N VAL A 2 2.18 -11.97 -4.90
CA VAL A 2 2.58 -10.62 -5.31
C VAL A 2 1.36 -9.71 -5.53
N GLY A 3 1.54 -8.40 -5.39
CA GLY A 3 0.58 -7.37 -5.79
C GLY A 3 1.28 -6.11 -6.33
N ILE A 4 0.49 -5.16 -6.83
CA ILE A 4 0.98 -3.80 -7.11
C ILE A 4 1.05 -3.08 -5.76
N ALA A 5 2.25 -2.63 -5.39
CA ALA A 5 2.45 -1.82 -4.19
C ALA A 5 2.17 -0.34 -4.44
N ALA A 6 2.50 0.16 -5.63
CA ALA A 6 2.25 1.55 -5.98
C ALA A 6 2.08 1.75 -7.49
N VAL A 7 1.23 2.71 -7.85
CA VAL A 7 1.14 3.31 -9.18
C VAL A 7 1.61 4.75 -9.05
N ASN A 8 2.86 5.01 -9.44
CA ASN A 8 3.51 6.32 -9.36
C ASN A 8 3.38 7.14 -10.65
N GLY A 9 2.90 6.51 -11.72
CA GLY A 9 2.67 7.13 -13.02
C GLY A 9 2.20 6.11 -14.07
N PRO A 10 1.79 6.56 -15.26
CA PRO A 10 1.30 5.69 -16.33
C PRO A 10 2.33 4.67 -16.83
N ALA A 11 3.62 4.93 -16.60
CA ALA A 11 4.73 4.02 -16.93
C ALA A 11 5.66 3.74 -15.73
N ALA A 12 5.19 3.98 -14.50
CA ALA A 12 5.98 3.83 -13.28
C ALA A 12 5.15 3.13 -12.19
N VAL A 13 5.37 1.82 -12.04
CA VAL A 13 4.67 0.97 -11.06
C VAL A 13 5.67 0.21 -10.19
N VAL A 14 5.26 -0.09 -8.96
CA VAL A 14 6.03 -0.94 -8.03
C VAL A 14 5.26 -2.24 -7.82
N VAL A 15 5.94 -3.36 -8.02
CA VAL A 15 5.44 -4.70 -7.75
C VAL A 15 6.11 -5.21 -6.48
N SER A 16 5.34 -5.85 -5.59
CA SER A 16 5.81 -6.26 -4.26
C SER A 16 5.20 -7.59 -3.85
N GLY A 17 5.98 -8.44 -3.20
CA GLY A 17 5.54 -9.71 -2.66
C GLY A 17 6.68 -10.71 -2.49
N ASP A 18 6.33 -12.00 -2.55
CA ASP A 18 7.24 -13.13 -2.51
C ASP A 18 8.38 -12.99 -3.53
N GLU A 19 9.62 -13.19 -3.09
CA GLU A 19 10.81 -12.88 -3.87
C GLU A 19 10.86 -13.66 -5.18
N ALA A 20 10.54 -14.97 -5.13
CA ALA A 20 10.52 -15.83 -6.30
C ALA A 20 9.46 -15.38 -7.31
N ALA A 21 8.25 -15.03 -6.86
CA ALA A 21 7.21 -14.52 -7.72
C ALA A 21 7.57 -13.16 -8.36
N VAL A 22 8.26 -12.27 -7.63
CA VAL A 22 8.75 -11.01 -8.21
C VAL A 22 9.86 -11.29 -9.25
N ALA A 23 10.73 -12.28 -9.01
CA ALA A 23 11.75 -12.69 -9.97
C ALA A 23 11.16 -13.27 -11.26
N GLU A 24 10.09 -14.04 -11.18
CA GLU A 24 9.37 -14.53 -12.36
C GLU A 24 8.83 -13.37 -13.22
N ILE A 25 8.26 -12.32 -12.60
CA ILE A 25 7.77 -11.13 -13.29
C ILE A 25 8.94 -10.34 -13.91
N GLU A 26 10.02 -10.14 -13.16
CA GLU A 26 11.21 -9.44 -13.64
C GLU A 26 11.83 -10.12 -14.86
N ALA A 27 11.91 -11.45 -14.86
CA ALA A 27 12.46 -12.21 -15.98
C ALA A 27 11.62 -12.10 -17.27
N GLN A 28 10.31 -11.84 -17.15
CA GLN A 28 9.39 -11.68 -18.28
C GLN A 28 9.22 -10.21 -18.71
N ALA A 29 9.72 -9.26 -17.92
CA ALA A 29 9.54 -7.84 -18.19
C ALA A 29 10.35 -7.42 -19.44
N GLN A 30 9.66 -6.86 -20.43
CA GLN A 30 10.28 -6.24 -21.61
C GLN A 30 10.57 -4.74 -21.41
N VAL A 31 10.51 -4.28 -20.16
CA VAL A 31 10.72 -2.89 -19.75
C VAL A 31 11.84 -2.83 -18.72
N ARG A 32 12.37 -1.62 -18.46
CA ARG A 32 13.40 -1.43 -17.44
C ARG A 32 12.86 -1.77 -16.05
N THR A 33 13.53 -2.70 -15.37
CA THR A 33 13.26 -3.03 -13.97
C THR A 33 14.39 -2.54 -13.06
N ARG A 34 14.08 -2.39 -11.76
CA ARG A 34 15.06 -2.14 -10.70
C ARG A 34 14.53 -2.69 -9.39
N ARG A 35 15.29 -3.54 -8.72
CA ARG A 35 15.00 -3.99 -7.36
C ARG A 35 15.15 -2.84 -6.36
N LEU A 36 14.17 -2.70 -5.46
CA LEU A 36 14.23 -1.76 -4.34
C LEU A 36 15.01 -2.38 -3.17
N ARG A 37 15.87 -1.59 -2.52
CA ARG A 37 16.58 -1.99 -1.30
C ARG A 37 15.67 -1.70 -0.10
N VAL A 38 14.83 -2.67 0.23
CA VAL A 38 13.88 -2.61 1.35
C VAL A 38 13.96 -3.89 2.16
N SER A 39 13.54 -3.83 3.42
CA SER A 39 13.56 -4.99 4.32
C SER A 39 12.37 -5.93 4.12
N HIS A 40 11.25 -5.43 3.61
CA HIS A 40 10.00 -6.18 3.47
C HIS A 40 9.25 -5.82 2.19
N ALA A 41 8.35 -6.71 1.79
CA ALA A 41 7.42 -6.51 0.69
C ALA A 41 6.17 -5.72 1.14
N PHE A 42 6.32 -4.42 1.37
CA PHE A 42 5.21 -3.53 1.74
C PHE A 42 4.11 -3.47 0.67
N HIS A 43 2.87 -3.14 1.06
CA HIS A 43 1.70 -3.05 0.17
C HIS A 43 1.49 -4.33 -0.66
N SER A 44 1.68 -5.49 -0.02
CA SER A 44 1.58 -6.80 -0.66
C SER A 44 0.79 -7.78 0.21
N PRO A 45 0.39 -8.95 -0.33
CA PRO A 45 -0.20 -10.03 0.46
C PRO A 45 0.64 -10.47 1.66
N LEU A 46 1.96 -10.24 1.63
CA LEU A 46 2.84 -10.60 2.76
C LEU A 46 2.65 -9.70 3.98
N MET A 47 1.87 -8.62 3.88
CA MET A 47 1.49 -7.82 5.04
C MET A 47 0.32 -8.44 5.83
N GLU A 48 -0.45 -9.35 5.25
CA GLU A 48 -1.66 -9.93 5.88
C GLU A 48 -1.44 -10.49 7.29
N PRO A 49 -0.34 -11.23 7.58
CA PRO A 49 -0.15 -11.82 8.91
C PRO A 49 -0.07 -10.82 10.06
N MET A 50 0.41 -9.59 9.81
CA MET A 50 0.57 -8.57 10.86
C MET A 50 -0.64 -7.63 10.99
N LEU A 51 -1.62 -7.69 10.10
CA LEU A 51 -2.73 -6.70 10.07
C LEU A 51 -3.59 -6.75 11.33
N ALA A 52 -3.79 -7.92 11.93
CA ALA A 52 -4.56 -8.05 13.17
C ALA A 52 -3.85 -7.38 14.36
N GLU A 53 -2.54 -7.60 14.50
CA GLU A 53 -1.73 -6.95 15.54
C GLU A 53 -1.63 -5.44 15.30
N PHE A 54 -1.49 -5.02 14.04
CA PHE A 54 -1.50 -3.61 13.67
C PHE A 54 -2.83 -2.93 14.03
N ALA A 55 -3.97 -3.56 13.74
CA ALA A 55 -5.29 -3.05 14.11
C ALA A 55 -5.40 -2.85 15.62
N GLN A 56 -4.95 -3.82 16.42
CA GLN A 56 -4.91 -3.69 17.89
C GLN A 56 -3.99 -2.56 18.36
N ALA A 57 -2.84 -2.37 17.71
CA ALA A 57 -1.88 -1.33 18.07
C ALA A 57 -2.42 0.10 17.85
N ILE A 58 -3.35 0.28 16.90
CA ILE A 58 -3.93 1.60 16.58
C ILE A 58 -5.31 1.84 17.20
N ASP A 59 -5.93 0.84 17.82
CA ASP A 59 -7.30 0.90 18.36
C ASP A 59 -7.50 2.01 19.41
N GLY A 60 -6.45 2.33 20.18
CA GLY A 60 -6.49 3.39 21.19
C GLY A 60 -6.30 4.82 20.66
N ILE A 61 -6.10 4.99 19.34
CA ILE A 61 -5.85 6.31 18.75
C ILE A 61 -7.17 7.01 18.44
N ALA A 62 -7.35 8.22 19.00
CA ALA A 62 -8.50 9.07 18.67
C ALA A 62 -8.23 9.84 17.36
N PHE A 63 -8.57 9.25 16.22
CA PHE A 63 -8.47 9.91 14.92
C PHE A 63 -9.47 11.06 14.82
N GLN A 64 -9.00 12.22 14.32
CA GLN A 64 -9.81 13.42 14.13
C GLN A 64 -9.91 13.76 12.66
N GLU A 65 -11.02 14.40 12.27
CA GLU A 65 -11.20 14.89 10.91
C GLU A 65 -10.08 15.88 10.54
N PRO A 66 -9.47 15.74 9.36
CA PRO A 66 -8.44 16.68 8.93
C PRO A 66 -9.08 18.04 8.62
N SER A 67 -8.41 19.11 9.05
CA SER A 67 -8.83 20.49 8.74
C SER A 67 -8.49 20.93 7.32
N LEU A 68 -7.68 20.13 6.62
CA LEU A 68 -7.28 20.34 5.23
C LEU A 68 -7.62 19.11 4.40
N ALA A 69 -7.90 19.34 3.12
CA ALA A 69 -8.15 18.27 2.17
C ALA A 69 -6.91 17.35 2.06
N ILE A 70 -7.13 16.04 2.19
CA ILE A 70 -6.11 15.00 2.01
C ILE A 70 -6.54 14.13 0.83
N VAL A 71 -5.60 13.81 -0.05
CA VAL A 71 -5.81 12.78 -1.08
C VAL A 71 -5.48 11.43 -0.46
N SER A 72 -6.42 10.49 -0.48
CA SER A 72 -6.20 9.14 0.02
C SER A 72 -5.27 8.37 -0.91
N ASN A 73 -4.24 7.73 -0.34
CA ASN A 73 -3.35 6.83 -1.08
C ASN A 73 -4.06 5.55 -1.55
N VAL A 74 -5.14 5.13 -0.88
CA VAL A 74 -5.88 3.92 -1.24
C VAL A 74 -6.75 4.17 -2.46
N THR A 75 -7.41 5.34 -2.53
CA THR A 75 -8.37 5.67 -3.60
C THR A 75 -7.78 6.55 -4.71
N GLY A 76 -6.72 7.31 -4.44
CA GLY A 76 -6.18 8.33 -5.34
C GLY A 76 -7.10 9.55 -5.50
N ARG A 77 -8.06 9.74 -4.58
CA ARG A 77 -9.07 10.82 -4.61
C ARG A 77 -9.03 11.58 -3.29
N LEU A 78 -9.66 12.76 -3.25
CA LEU A 78 -9.93 13.44 -1.99
C LEU A 78 -10.62 12.48 -1.03
N ALA A 79 -10.09 12.40 0.19
CA ALA A 79 -10.64 11.55 1.23
C ALA A 79 -12.05 12.03 1.60
N GLU A 80 -12.95 11.07 1.75
CA GLU A 80 -14.32 11.35 2.16
C GLU A 80 -14.38 11.62 3.66
N ALA A 81 -15.41 12.37 4.11
CA ALA A 81 -15.65 12.57 5.54
C ALA A 81 -15.79 11.21 6.24
N GLY A 82 -15.16 11.06 7.40
CA GLY A 82 -15.11 9.81 8.15
C GLY A 82 -14.04 8.83 7.69
N GLN A 83 -13.53 8.94 6.45
CA GLN A 83 -12.66 7.91 5.87
C GLN A 83 -11.33 7.80 6.62
N LEU A 84 -10.69 8.93 6.94
CA LEU A 84 -9.39 8.92 7.63
C LEU A 84 -9.52 8.76 9.15
N THR A 85 -10.73 8.89 9.67
CA THR A 85 -11.04 8.65 11.08
C THR A 85 -11.38 7.20 11.40
N ASP A 86 -11.60 6.37 10.38
CA ASP A 86 -11.82 4.94 10.53
C ASP A 86 -10.48 4.20 10.66
N PRO A 87 -10.19 3.49 11.77
CA PRO A 87 -8.99 2.66 11.89
C PRO A 87 -8.86 1.61 10.77
N ALA A 88 -9.98 1.11 10.23
CA ALA A 88 -9.97 0.14 9.14
C ALA A 88 -9.30 0.68 7.87
N TYR A 89 -9.38 2.00 7.62
CA TYR A 89 -8.68 2.65 6.52
C TYR A 89 -7.17 2.46 6.62
N TRP A 90 -6.60 2.56 7.82
CA TRP A 90 -5.15 2.44 8.03
C TRP A 90 -4.68 1.00 7.87
N VAL A 91 -5.49 0.03 8.30
CA VAL A 91 -5.25 -1.40 8.05
C VAL A 91 -5.29 -1.69 6.55
N GLU A 92 -6.29 -1.17 5.84
CA GLU A 92 -6.39 -1.28 4.39
C GLU A 92 -5.18 -0.63 3.70
N HIS A 93 -4.75 0.55 4.14
CA HIS A 93 -3.63 1.28 3.54
C HIS A 93 -2.30 0.52 3.62
N VAL A 94 -2.03 -0.20 4.72
CA VAL A 94 -0.84 -1.06 4.84
C VAL A 94 -0.82 -2.16 3.77
N ARG A 95 -1.99 -2.69 3.42
CA ARG A 95 -2.15 -3.82 2.50
C ARG A 95 -2.40 -3.41 1.04
N GLY A 96 -3.09 -2.31 0.83
CA GLY A 96 -3.54 -1.79 -0.45
C GLY A 96 -2.44 -1.08 -1.23
N ALA A 97 -2.62 -0.97 -2.54
CA ALA A 97 -1.69 -0.25 -3.40
C ALA A 97 -1.80 1.27 -3.18
N VAL A 98 -0.66 1.96 -3.22
CA VAL A 98 -0.63 3.43 -3.23
C VAL A 98 -0.94 3.94 -4.64
N ARG A 99 -2.06 4.64 -4.80
CA ARG A 99 -2.51 5.29 -6.04
C ARG A 99 -2.05 6.75 -6.07
N PHE A 100 -0.81 6.97 -6.49
CA PHE A 100 -0.18 8.29 -6.42
C PHE A 100 -0.42 9.15 -7.68
N ALA A 101 -0.62 8.52 -8.83
CA ALA A 101 -0.74 9.19 -10.14
C ALA A 101 -2.16 9.61 -10.52
#